data_AF-A0A352WTE7-F1
#
_entry.id   AF-A0A352WTE7-F1
#
_cell.length_a   1.000
_cell.length_b   1.000
_cell.length_c   1.000
_cell.angle_alpha   90.00
_cell.angle_beta   90.00
_cell.angle_gamma   90.00
#
_symmetry.space_group_name_H-M   'P 1'
#
loop_
_entity.id
_entity.type
_entity.pdbx_description
1 polymer ?
#
loop_
_entity_poly.entity_id
_entity_poly.type
_entity_poly.pdbx_seq_one_letter_code
_entity_poly.pdbx_strand_id
1 'polypeptide(L)'
;RKDKEAIGNIVQIWKKERKAIFQGEVIPIGEEPSGVSKTGFQVKTGENSGYFLVFREYCPQSSFSIPVEADQGEYELVLLSTNAGAARGKLQNGQLKVHISKKLGYIFFKYDKKQ
;
A
#
# COMPACT_ATOMS: atom_id res chain seq x y z
N ARG A 1 -21.12 15.92 -0.08
CA ARG A 1 -20.35 16.54 1.02
C ARG A 1 -19.22 15.61 1.51
N LYS A 2 -19.54 14.36 1.90
CA LYS A 2 -18.53 13.35 2.31
C LYS A 2 -17.46 13.03 1.25
N ASP A 3 -17.83 12.91 -0.02
CA ASP A 3 -16.85 12.56 -1.07
C ASP A 3 -15.80 13.66 -1.29
N LYS A 4 -16.22 14.93 -1.20
CA LYS A 4 -15.31 16.08 -1.29
C LYS A 4 -14.27 16.06 -0.17
N GLU A 5 -14.68 15.72 1.04
CA GLU A 5 -13.79 15.63 2.20
C GLU A 5 -12.84 14.43 2.06
N ALA A 6 -13.35 13.26 1.65
CA ALA A 6 -12.53 12.07 1.41
C ALA A 6 -11.45 12.32 0.34
N ILE A 7 -11.83 12.93 -0.79
CA ILE A 7 -10.90 13.30 -1.86
C ILE A 7 -9.91 14.35 -1.35
N GLY A 8 -10.39 15.37 -0.63
CA GLY A 8 -9.55 16.41 -0.05
C GLY A 8 -8.44 15.83 0.82
N ASN A 9 -8.77 14.87 1.68
CA ASN A 9 -7.79 14.20 2.55
C ASN A 9 -6.73 13.44 1.74
N ILE A 10 -7.15 12.67 0.73
CA ILE A 10 -6.23 11.93 -0.16
C ILE A 10 -5.29 12.91 -0.88
N VAL A 11 -5.82 14.04 -1.37
CA VAL A 11 -5.03 15.07 -2.06
C VAL A 11 -3.98 15.69 -1.13
N GLN A 12 -4.32 15.93 0.14
CA GLN A 12 -3.35 16.48 1.11
C GLN A 12 -2.23 15.48 1.41
N ILE A 13 -2.58 14.21 1.63
CA ILE A 13 -1.60 13.13 1.82
C ILE A 13 -0.70 13.03 0.59
N TRP A 14 -1.27 12.98 -0.61
CA TRP A 14 -0.49 12.93 -1.85
C TRP A 14 0.46 14.12 -1.97
N LYS A 15 0.00 15.35 -1.73
CA LYS A 15 0.85 16.55 -1.79
C LYS A 15 2.03 16.48 -0.82
N LYS A 16 1.83 15.91 0.36
CA LYS A 16 2.87 15.74 1.38
C LYS A 16 3.90 14.68 0.95
N GLU A 17 3.45 13.52 0.49
CA GLU A 17 4.33 12.37 0.25
C GLU A 17 4.92 12.35 -1.19
N ARG A 18 4.29 13.02 -2.17
CA ARG A 18 4.66 12.92 -3.60
C ARG A 18 6.13 13.18 -3.90
N LYS A 19 6.79 14.10 -3.18
CA LYS A 19 8.19 14.44 -3.45
C LYS A 19 9.10 13.22 -3.24
N ALA A 20 8.87 12.48 -2.16
CA ALA A 20 9.62 11.26 -1.87
C ALA A 20 9.26 10.16 -2.88
N ILE A 21 7.97 10.01 -3.21
CA ILE A 21 7.50 9.00 -4.17
C ILE A 21 8.14 9.21 -5.55
N PHE A 22 8.17 10.45 -6.05
CA PHE A 22 8.79 10.77 -7.35
C PHE A 22 10.32 10.60 -7.38
N GLN A 23 10.97 10.54 -6.22
CA GLN A 23 12.41 10.29 -6.09
C GLN A 23 12.73 8.82 -5.85
N GLY A 24 11.71 8.01 -5.54
CA GLY A 24 11.85 6.59 -5.26
C GLY A 24 11.80 5.72 -6.51
N GLU A 25 12.32 4.50 -6.37
CA GLU A 25 12.17 3.44 -7.35
C GLU A 25 10.77 2.81 -7.21
N VAL A 26 10.00 2.80 -8.30
CA VAL A 26 8.64 2.23 -8.34
C VAL A 26 8.71 0.82 -8.92
N ILE A 27 8.30 -0.16 -8.12
CA ILE A 27 8.34 -1.58 -8.45
C ILE A 27 6.91 -2.14 -8.45
N PRO A 28 6.44 -2.77 -9.54
CA PRO A 28 5.15 -3.44 -9.55
C PRO A 28 5.19 -4.66 -8.62
N ILE A 29 4.12 -4.87 -7.85
CA ILE A 29 4.01 -6.00 -6.93
C ILE A 29 2.63 -6.67 -7.07
N GLY A 30 2.59 -7.99 -6.85
CA GLY A 30 1.38 -8.78 -6.99
C GLY A 30 1.15 -9.24 -8.43
N GLU A 31 -0.11 -9.48 -8.77
CA GLU A 31 -0.56 -9.95 -10.08
C GLU A 31 -0.70 -8.77 -11.07
N GLU A 32 -0.67 -9.06 -12.36
CA GLU A 32 -1.02 -8.09 -13.41
C GLU A 32 -2.46 -7.58 -13.22
N PRO A 33 -2.73 -6.27 -13.36
CA PRO A 33 -4.07 -5.72 -13.21
C PRO A 33 -5.01 -6.29 -14.27
N SER A 34 -6.01 -7.06 -13.85
CA SER A 34 -6.97 -7.76 -14.72
C SER A 34 -8.44 -7.38 -14.44
N GLY A 35 -8.67 -6.57 -13.41
CA GLY A 35 -9.99 -6.27 -12.85
C GLY A 35 -10.47 -7.27 -11.78
N VAL A 36 -9.79 -8.42 -11.60
CA VAL A 36 -10.14 -9.47 -10.63
C VAL A 36 -8.93 -9.94 -9.79
N SER A 37 -7.84 -9.21 -9.82
CA SER A 37 -6.54 -9.54 -9.25
C SER A 37 -6.22 -8.76 -7.97
N LYS A 38 -5.05 -9.08 -7.41
CA LYS A 38 -4.44 -8.37 -6.27
C LYS A 38 -3.12 -7.77 -6.77
N THR A 39 -3.10 -6.46 -6.90
CA THR A 39 -2.00 -5.76 -7.60
C THR A 39 -1.57 -4.54 -6.80
N GLY A 40 -0.44 -3.95 -7.14
CA GLY A 40 0.03 -2.77 -6.45
C GLY A 40 1.43 -2.33 -6.87
N PHE A 41 1.95 -1.41 -6.09
CA PHE A 41 3.29 -0.86 -6.24
C PHE A 41 3.98 -0.80 -4.89
N GLN A 42 5.26 -1.14 -4.89
CA GLN A 42 6.21 -0.74 -3.88
C GLN A 42 6.97 0.47 -4.41
N VAL A 43 7.19 1.46 -3.54
CA VAL A 43 8.07 2.59 -3.85
C VAL A 43 9.20 2.60 -2.83
N LYS A 44 10.43 2.36 -3.26
CA LYS A 44 11.62 2.39 -2.39
C LYS A 44 12.21 3.79 -2.40
N THR A 45 12.21 4.47 -1.26
CA THR A 45 12.78 5.82 -1.11
C THR A 45 14.07 5.85 -0.29
N GLY A 46 14.50 4.69 0.18
CA GLY A 46 15.75 4.42 0.86
C GLY A 46 15.96 2.91 0.91
N GLU A 47 17.03 2.46 1.56
CA GLU A 47 17.34 1.02 1.65
C GLU A 47 16.24 0.23 2.37
N ASN A 48 15.62 0.85 3.38
CA ASN A 48 14.72 0.18 4.30
C ASN A 48 13.45 1.02 4.62
N SER A 49 13.09 1.93 3.71
CA SER A 49 11.92 2.79 3.84
C SER A 49 11.26 3.08 2.49
N GLY A 50 9.97 3.39 2.53
CA GLY A 50 9.22 3.61 1.30
C GLY A 50 7.72 3.56 1.49
N TYR A 51 7.03 3.14 0.44
CA TYR A 51 5.58 3.09 0.39
C TYR A 51 5.08 1.80 -0.24
N PHE A 52 3.87 1.40 0.16
CA PHE A 52 3.09 0.38 -0.53
C PHE A 52 1.74 0.95 -0.91
N LEU A 53 1.37 0.79 -2.19
CA LEU A 53 0.02 1.06 -2.68
C LEU A 53 -0.55 -0.25 -3.22
N VAL A 54 -1.50 -0.85 -2.51
CA VAL A 54 -2.05 -2.17 -2.85
C VAL A 54 -3.54 -2.06 -3.12
N PHE A 55 -3.96 -2.72 -4.20
CA PHE A 55 -5.33 -2.79 -4.66
C PHE A 55 -5.89 -4.21 -4.49
N ARG A 56 -7.11 -4.27 -3.97
CA ARG A 56 -7.99 -5.43 -4.11
C ARG A 56 -8.99 -5.10 -5.20
N GLU A 57 -8.89 -5.76 -6.34
CA GLU A 57 -9.85 -5.60 -7.42
C GLU A 57 -11.15 -6.38 -7.12
N TYR A 58 -11.84 -6.91 -8.13
CA TYR A 58 -13.08 -7.66 -7.93
C TYR A 58 -12.84 -9.13 -7.51
N CYS A 59 -11.93 -9.38 -6.58
CA CYS A 59 -11.62 -10.73 -6.09
C CYS A 59 -12.36 -11.09 -4.77
N PRO A 60 -12.68 -12.39 -4.54
CA PRO A 60 -13.40 -12.80 -3.34
C PRO A 60 -12.53 -12.71 -2.07
N GLN A 61 -11.23 -12.94 -2.15
CA GLN A 61 -10.33 -12.91 -1.00
C GLN A 61 -10.12 -11.48 -0.50
N SER A 62 -10.44 -11.23 0.77
CA SER A 62 -10.18 -9.96 1.45
C SER A 62 -8.82 -9.89 2.13
N SER A 63 -8.14 -11.02 2.30
CA SER A 63 -6.81 -11.13 2.90
C SER A 63 -5.89 -11.88 1.96
N PHE A 64 -4.68 -11.37 1.75
CA PHE A 64 -3.71 -11.96 0.84
C PHE A 64 -2.29 -11.51 1.16
N SER A 65 -1.30 -12.22 0.61
CA SER A 65 0.12 -11.91 0.74
C SER A 65 0.68 -11.58 -0.63
N ILE A 66 1.54 -10.56 -0.69
CA ILE A 66 2.26 -10.18 -1.91
C ILE A 66 3.76 -10.21 -1.60
N PRO A 67 4.59 -10.87 -2.43
CA PRO A 67 6.04 -10.74 -2.36
C PRO A 67 6.47 -9.30 -2.63
N VAL A 68 7.40 -8.81 -1.81
CA VAL A 68 7.95 -7.45 -1.92
C VAL A 68 9.46 -7.49 -1.65
N GLU A 69 10.17 -6.48 -2.12
CA GLU A 69 11.60 -6.33 -1.84
C GLU A 69 11.80 -5.71 -0.46
N ALA A 70 12.15 -6.53 0.53
CA ALA A 70 12.45 -6.06 1.88
C ALA A 70 13.51 -6.95 2.53
N ASP A 71 14.50 -6.31 3.14
CA ASP A 71 15.51 -6.99 3.95
C ASP A 71 14.87 -7.64 5.19
N GLN A 72 15.60 -8.57 5.80
CA GLN A 72 15.20 -9.13 7.08
C GLN A 72 15.14 -8.04 8.16
N GLY A 73 14.09 -8.09 8.98
CA GLY A 73 13.88 -7.19 10.10
C GLY A 73 12.40 -6.91 10.37
N GLU A 74 12.16 -6.09 11.37
CA GLU A 74 10.82 -5.59 11.67
C GLU A 74 10.58 -4.26 10.97
N TYR A 75 9.36 -4.09 10.44
CA TYR A 75 8.95 -2.85 9.79
C TYR A 75 7.71 -2.30 10.48
N GLU A 76 7.69 -0.99 10.63
CA GLU A 76 6.49 -0.24 10.95
C GLU A 76 5.75 0.12 9.67
N LEU A 77 4.43 -0.03 9.68
CA LEU A 77 3.54 0.33 8.58
C LEU A 77 2.56 1.38 9.07
N VAL A 78 2.68 2.60 8.55
CA VAL A 78 1.78 3.71 8.86
C VAL A 78 0.74 3.79 7.75
N LEU A 79 -0.54 3.54 8.09
CA LEU A 79 -1.65 3.70 7.16
C LEU A 79 -1.83 5.18 6.82
N LEU A 80 -1.54 5.54 5.58
CA LEU A 80 -1.74 6.89 5.07
C LEU A 80 -3.19 7.07 4.61
N SER A 81 -3.70 6.16 3.79
CA SER A 81 -5.06 6.26 3.26
C SER A 81 -5.65 4.92 2.83
N THR A 82 -6.98 4.84 2.84
CA THR A 82 -7.76 3.71 2.31
C THR A 82 -9.20 4.14 2.03
N ASN A 83 -9.84 3.49 1.05
CA ASN A 83 -11.28 3.60 0.81
C ASN A 83 -12.05 2.34 1.26
N ALA A 84 -11.38 1.38 1.90
CA ALA A 84 -11.97 0.09 2.26
C ALA A 84 -12.68 0.10 3.63
N GLY A 85 -12.54 1.17 4.41
CA GLY A 85 -13.07 1.26 5.78
C GLY A 85 -12.25 0.44 6.77
N ALA A 86 -12.20 -0.89 6.60
CA ALA A 86 -11.34 -1.79 7.37
C ALA A 86 -10.18 -2.29 6.50
N ALA A 87 -8.97 -1.78 6.78
CA ALA A 87 -7.78 -2.09 6.04
C ALA A 87 -6.57 -2.18 6.98
N ARG A 88 -5.75 -3.23 6.84
CA ARG A 88 -4.53 -3.42 7.66
C ARG A 88 -3.47 -4.18 6.89
N GLY A 89 -2.22 -4.05 7.32
CA GLY A 89 -1.08 -4.67 6.68
C GLY A 89 0.01 -5.02 7.68
N LYS A 90 0.81 -6.04 7.35
CA LYS A 90 2.03 -6.39 8.06
C LYS A 90 3.08 -6.87 7.06
N LEU A 91 4.31 -6.38 7.19
CA LEU A 91 5.44 -6.86 6.42
C LEU A 91 6.24 -7.85 7.28
N GLN A 92 6.42 -9.07 6.78
CA GLN A 92 7.24 -10.11 7.42
C GLN A 92 7.88 -10.99 6.35
N ASN A 93 9.19 -11.26 6.47
CA ASN A 93 9.91 -12.22 5.62
C ASN A 93 9.73 -11.96 4.11
N GLY A 94 9.86 -10.69 3.67
CA GLY A 94 9.65 -10.31 2.27
C GLY A 94 8.22 -10.48 1.76
N GLN A 95 7.24 -10.68 2.65
CA GLN A 95 5.83 -10.82 2.33
C GLN A 95 5.03 -9.71 2.98
N LEU A 96 4.36 -8.92 2.15
CA LEU A 96 3.37 -7.95 2.60
C LEU A 96 2.02 -8.65 2.71
N LYS A 97 1.61 -8.94 3.96
CA LYS A 97 0.29 -9.48 4.27
C LYS A 97 -0.67 -8.31 4.42
N VAL A 98 -1.73 -8.29 3.61
CA VAL A 98 -2.75 -7.23 3.64
C VAL A 98 -4.14 -7.80 3.87
N HIS A 99 -4.99 -6.98 4.46
CA HIS A 99 -6.43 -7.17 4.51
C HIS A 99 -7.11 -5.90 4.00
N ILE A 100 -8.00 -6.05 3.03
CA ILE A 100 -8.81 -4.99 2.43
C ILE A 100 -10.26 -5.50 2.35
N SER A 101 -11.13 -5.02 3.24
CA SER A 101 -12.48 -5.58 3.40
C SER A 101 -13.40 -5.32 2.20
N LYS A 102 -13.24 -4.17 1.52
CA LYS A 102 -14.03 -3.75 0.36
C LYS A 102 -13.40 -4.23 -0.96
N LYS A 103 -14.21 -4.80 -1.86
CA LYS A 103 -13.81 -5.00 -3.27
C LYS A 103 -13.60 -3.66 -3.97
N LEU A 104 -12.72 -3.60 -4.95
CA LEU A 104 -12.29 -2.34 -5.58
C LEU A 104 -11.76 -1.34 -4.53
N GLY A 105 -11.09 -1.90 -3.52
CA GLY A 105 -10.53 -1.20 -2.38
C GLY A 105 -9.03 -1.04 -2.53
N TYR A 106 -8.46 -0.03 -1.90
CA TYR A 106 -7.01 0.13 -1.82
C TYR A 106 -6.53 0.41 -0.40
N ILE A 107 -5.25 0.18 -0.18
CA ILE A 107 -4.54 0.56 1.04
C ILE A 107 -3.22 1.22 0.64
N PHE A 108 -2.93 2.36 1.25
CA PHE A 108 -1.71 3.12 1.02
C PHE A 108 -0.94 3.25 2.33
N PHE A 109 0.23 2.64 2.38
CA PHE A 109 1.12 2.64 3.54
C PHE A 109 2.40 3.42 3.25
N LYS A 110 2.92 4.06 4.30
CA LYS A 110 4.34 4.30 4.43
C LYS A 110 4.95 3.18 5.27
N TYR A 111 6.14 2.72 4.92
CA TYR A 111 6.89 1.77 5.73
C TYR A 111 8.28 2.28 6.06
N ASP A 112 8.75 1.93 7.24
CA ASP A 112 10.10 2.20 7.71
C ASP A 112 10.56 1.00 8.56
N LYS A 113 11.80 0.55 8.39
CA LYS A 113 12.38 -0.50 9.24
C LYS A 113 12.60 0.03 10.65
N LYS A 114 12.20 -0.76 11.64
CA LYS A 114 12.49 -0.45 13.04
C LYS A 114 13.99 -0.60 13.29
N GLN A 115 14.56 0.38 13.99
CA GLN A 115 15.93 0.32 14.49
C GLN A 115 16.08 -0.77 15.55
#